data_AF-A0A7J9YK23-F1
#
_entry.id   AF-A0A7J9YK23-F1
#
_cell.length_a   1.000
_cell.length_b   1.000
_cell.length_c   1.000
_cell.angle_alpha   90.00
_cell.angle_beta   90.00
_cell.angle_gamma   90.00
#
_symmetry.space_group_name_H-M   'P 1'
#
loop_
_entity.id
_entity.type
_entity.pdbx_description
1 polymer ?
#
loop_
_entity_poly.entity_id
_entity_poly.type
_entity_poly.pdbx_seq_one_letter_code
_entity_poly.pdbx_strand_id
1 'polypeptide(L)' 'MAFPSDLAIARQAALKPLDDIATEMGLAPHLLEPYGRNVMKIDLNAITE' A
#
# COMPACT_ATOMS: atom_id res chain seq x y z
N MET A 1 -10.46 -30.16 3.37
CA MET A 1 -10.17 -28.88 4.03
C MET A 1 -11.23 -27.89 3.60
N ALA A 2 -11.86 -27.17 4.54
CA ALA A 2 -12.78 -26.11 4.18
C ALA A 2 -11.99 -24.91 3.63
N PHE A 3 -12.54 -24.23 2.62
CA PHE A 3 -11.95 -23.00 2.13
C PHE A 3 -11.95 -21.95 3.26
N PRO A 4 -10.82 -21.26 3.53
CA PRO A 4 -10.76 -20.29 4.61
C PRO A 4 -11.67 -19.08 4.33
N SER A 5 -12.11 -18.39 5.38
CA SER A 5 -12.86 -17.14 5.22
C SER A 5 -11.98 -16.01 4.69
N ASP A 6 -12.58 -15.02 4.05
CA ASP A 6 -11.86 -13.86 3.50
C ASP A 6 -10.98 -13.15 4.56
N LEU A 7 -11.48 -13.01 5.80
CA LEU A 7 -10.70 -12.44 6.90
C LEU A 7 -9.49 -13.31 7.26
N ALA A 8 -9.63 -14.63 7.23
CA ALA A 8 -8.52 -15.54 7.51
C ALA A 8 -7.46 -15.47 6.40
N ILE A 9 -7.88 -15.32 5.13
CA ILE A 9 -6.97 -15.12 3.99
C ILE A 9 -6.23 -13.80 4.14
N ALA A 10 -6.94 -12.69 4.40
CA ALA A 10 -6.34 -11.36 4.54
C ALA A 10 -5.30 -11.28 5.66
N ARG A 11 -5.55 -11.94 6.81
CA ARG A 11 -4.59 -12.00 7.93
C ARG A 11 -3.32 -12.79 7.62
N GLN A 12 -3.37 -13.72 6.67
CA GLN A 12 -2.23 -14.54 6.27
C GLN A 12 -1.41 -13.92 5.13
N ALA A 13 -1.87 -12.81 4.55
CA ALA A 13 -1.18 -12.17 3.43
C ALA A 13 0.19 -11.61 3.86
N ALA A 14 1.22 -11.92 3.08
CA ALA A 14 2.52 -11.27 3.17
C ALA A 14 2.48 -9.97 2.35
N LEU A 15 2.22 -8.85 3.03
CA LEU A 15 2.13 -7.54 2.40
C LEU A 15 3.53 -7.00 2.08
N LYS A 16 3.70 -6.44 0.88
CA LYS A 16 4.89 -5.65 0.54
C LYS A 16 4.88 -4.33 1.34
N PRO A 17 6.05 -3.77 1.70
CA PRO A 17 6.15 -2.41 2.21
C PRO A 17 5.50 -1.40 1.25
N LEU A 18 4.78 -0.41 1.78
CA LEU A 18 4.14 0.59 0.93
C LEU A 18 5.14 1.46 0.15
N ASP A 19 6.34 1.68 0.68
CA ASP A 19 7.39 2.44 -0.01
C ASP A 19 7.84 1.73 -1.31
N ASP A 20 7.91 0.39 -1.28
CA ASP A 20 8.23 -0.42 -2.46
C ASP A 20 7.12 -0.30 -3.51
N ILE A 21 5.86 -0.37 -3.07
CA ILE A 21 4.69 -0.17 -3.95
C ILE A 21 4.69 1.23 -4.57
N ALA A 22 4.92 2.27 -3.78
CA ALA A 22 4.95 3.64 -4.26
C ALA A 22 6.07 3.87 -5.28
N THR A 23 7.24 3.25 -5.04
CA THR A 23 8.37 3.24 -5.99
C THR A 23 8.00 2.52 -7.29
N GLU A 24 7.36 1.35 -7.21
CA GLU A 24 6.87 0.60 -8.39
C GLU A 24 5.82 1.41 -9.19
N MET A 25 5.06 2.29 -8.51
CA MET A 25 4.11 3.22 -9.14
C MET A 25 4.75 4.50 -9.70
N GLY A 26 6.05 4.73 -9.46
CA GLY A 26 6.75 5.94 -9.88
C GLY A 26 6.46 7.18 -9.02
N LEU A 27 5.95 7.01 -7.81
CA LEU A 27 5.64 8.11 -6.91
C LEU A 27 6.86 8.53 -6.10
N ALA A 28 7.16 9.82 -6.09
CA ALA A 28 8.24 10.37 -5.29
C ALA A 28 7.86 10.42 -3.79
N PRO A 29 8.81 10.21 -2.84
CA PRO A 29 8.51 10.17 -1.40
C PRO A 29 7.86 11.42 -0.82
N HIS A 30 8.06 12.59 -1.45
CA HIS A 30 7.51 13.85 -1.00
C HIS A 30 6.00 14.00 -1.29
N LEU A 31 5.43 13.12 -2.12
CA LEU A 31 4.01 13.05 -2.44
C LEU A 31 3.25 12.09 -1.52
N LEU A 32 3.92 11.50 -0.54
CA LEU A 32 3.41 10.39 0.24
C LEU A 32 3.21 10.80 1.69
N GLU A 33 2.01 10.56 2.22
CA GLU A 33 1.67 10.79 3.63
C GLU A 33 1.34 9.45 4.33
N PRO A 34 2.27 8.84 5.09
CA PRO A 34 2.05 7.56 5.74
C PRO A 34 1.07 7.62 6.92
N TYR A 35 0.20 6.63 7.03
CA TYR A 35 -0.71 6.40 8.16
C TYR A 35 -0.46 5.00 8.73
N GLY A 36 0.60 4.89 9.52
CA GLY A 36 1.12 3.60 9.95
C GLY A 36 1.90 2.92 8.83
N ARG A 37 1.85 1.58 8.77
CA ARG A 37 2.70 0.79 7.85
C ARG A 37 2.04 0.42 6.53
N ASN A 38 0.71 0.30 6.53
CA ASN A 38 -0.05 -0.34 5.45
C ASN A 38 -1.09 0.60 4.82
N VAL A 39 -1.11 1.88 5.21
CA VAL A 39 -1.98 2.90 4.62
C VAL A 39 -1.17 4.18 4.40
N MET A 40 -1.43 4.86 3.29
CA MET A 40 -0.78 6.09 2.90
C MET A 40 -1.74 6.91 2.04
N LYS A 41 -1.68 8.24 2.15
CA LYS A 41 -2.33 9.13 1.18
C LYS A 41 -1.32 9.61 0.16
N ILE A 42 -1.82 9.85 -1.05
CA ILE A 42 -1.04 10.39 -2.16
C ILE A 42 -1.49 11.84 -2.35
N ASP A 43 -0.54 12.76 -2.38
CA ASP A 43 -0.78 14.16 -2.67
C ASP A 43 -1.28 14.34 -4.12
N LEU A 44 -2.22 15.27 -4.33
CA LEU A 44 -2.82 15.51 -5.65
C LEU A 44 -1.83 16.06 -6.68
N ASN A 45 -0.71 16.64 -6.24
CA ASN A 45 0.38 17.10 -7.12
C ASN A 45 0.96 15.95 -7.97
N ALA A 46 0.80 14.69 -7.53
CA ALA A 46 1.19 13.50 -8.28
C ALA A 46 0.51 13.35 -9.66
N ILE A 47 -0.60 14.06 -9.90
CA ILE A 47 -1.31 14.03 -11.20
C ILE A 47 -0.60 14.89 -12.26
N THR A 48 0.18 15.88 -11.82
CA THR A 48 0.73 16.94 -12.69
C THR A 48 2.24 16.89 -12.87
N GLU A 49 2.92 15.93 -12.24
CA GLU A 49 4.38 15.74 -12.32
C GLU A 49 4.81 14.97 -13.59
#